data_AF-R5EUF4-F1
#
_entry.id   AF-R5EUF4-F1
#
_cell.length_a   1.000
_cell.length_b   1.000
_cell.length_c   1.000
_cell.angle_alpha   90.00
_cell.angle_beta   90.00
_cell.angle_gamma   90.00
#
_symmetry.space_group_name_H-M   'P 1'
#
loop_
_entity.id
_entity.type
_entity.pdbx_description
1 polymer ?
#
loop_
_entity_poly.entity_id
_entity_poly.type
_entity_poly.pdbx_seq_one_letter_code
_entity_poly.pdbx_strand_id
1 'polypeptide(L)'
;MYRELVNLGIDPQRLWMEEDATSTWENLNFSLDLIEEKTGERPQKLGVLSSEYHLYRASRFAKACGVEFVGIPAKTSRLSQKINHFMREVAGVWHYILLGGNYD
;
A
#
# COMPACT_ATOMS: atom_id res chain seq x y z
N MET A 1 -1.18 -3.33 13.94
CA MET A 1 0.09 -2.68 13.51
C MET A 1 0.49 -1.56 14.45
N TYR A 2 -0.37 -0.56 14.68
CA TYR A 2 -0.08 0.60 15.56
C TYR A 2 0.57 0.24 16.91
N ARG A 3 -0.07 -0.65 17.70
CA ARG A 3 0.45 -1.06 19.02
C ARG A 3 1.87 -1.63 18.96
N GLU A 4 2.16 -2.40 17.93
CA GLU A 4 3.49 -3.02 17.75
C GLU A 4 4.55 -1.97 17.41
N LEU A 5 4.22 -1.00 16.55
CA LEU A 5 5.12 0.09 16.21
C LEU A 5 5.44 0.97 17.43
N VAL A 6 4.45 1.24 18.28
CA VAL A 6 4.66 1.94 19.55
C VAL A 6 5.54 1.12 20.51
N ASN A 7 5.30 -0.19 20.63
CA ASN A 7 6.13 -1.08 21.45
C ASN A 7 7.59 -1.13 20.97
N LEU A 8 7.81 -1.01 19.66
CA LEU A 8 9.14 -0.91 19.03
C LEU A 8 9.79 0.48 19.19
N GLY A 9 9.12 1.42 19.86
CA GLY A 9 9.66 2.74 20.21
C GLY A 9 9.37 3.84 19.19
N ILE A 10 8.46 3.64 18.24
CA ILE A 10 8.01 4.72 17.36
C ILE A 10 7.06 5.63 18.14
N ASP A 11 7.38 6.93 18.13
CA ASP A 11 6.54 7.96 18.75
C ASP A 11 5.11 7.93 18.18
N PRO A 12 4.08 7.73 19.02
CA PRO A 12 2.67 7.78 18.63
C PRO A 12 2.28 8.99 17.77
N GLN A 13 2.90 10.16 17.98
CA GLN A 13 2.58 11.38 17.21
C GLN A 13 2.96 11.27 15.73
N ARG A 14 3.84 10.34 15.38
CA ARG A 14 4.28 10.04 14.01
C ARG A 14 3.44 8.96 13.32
N LEU A 15 2.46 8.40 14.03
CA LEU A 15 1.62 7.32 13.55
C LEU A 15 0.20 7.83 13.35
N TRP A 16 -0.25 7.81 12.09
CA TRP A 16 -1.65 8.07 11.75
C TRP A 16 -2.28 6.75 11.29
N MET A 17 -3.52 6.52 11.68
CA MET A 17 -4.27 5.31 11.30
C MET A 17 -5.33 5.69 10.29
N GLU A 18 -5.38 4.92 9.21
CA GLU A 18 -6.46 4.88 8.24
C GLU A 18 -7.14 3.51 8.42
N GLU A 19 -8.45 3.48 8.70
CA GLU A 19 -9.18 2.27 9.13
C GLU A 19 -10.39 1.92 8.23
N ASP A 20 -10.65 2.74 7.20
CA ASP A 20 -11.85 2.66 6.37
C ASP A 20 -11.61 1.89 5.06
N ALA A 21 -10.37 1.80 4.57
CA ALA A 21 -10.07 1.15 3.31
C ALA A 21 -10.33 -0.37 3.31
N THR A 22 -11.05 -0.82 2.27
CA THR A 22 -11.36 -2.23 2.00
C THR A 22 -10.60 -2.81 0.81
N SER A 23 -10.00 -1.96 -0.02
CA SER A 23 -9.20 -2.35 -1.19
C SER A 23 -7.79 -1.74 -1.19
N THR A 24 -6.89 -2.28 -2.02
CA THR A 24 -5.54 -1.70 -2.19
C THR A 24 -5.59 -0.30 -2.81
N TRP A 25 -6.61 -0.02 -3.63
CA TRP A 25 -6.84 1.29 -4.22
C TRP A 25 -7.27 2.31 -3.17
N GLU A 26 -8.25 1.95 -2.34
CA GLU A 26 -8.70 2.78 -1.21
C GLU A 26 -7.57 3.01 -0.21
N ASN A 27 -6.80 1.96 0.14
CA ASN A 27 -5.66 2.10 1.06
C ASN A 27 -4.71 3.20 0.59
N LEU A 28 -4.38 3.25 -0.71
CA LEU A 28 -3.48 4.27 -1.24
C LEU A 28 -4.12 5.66 -1.26
N ASN A 29 -5.33 5.79 -1.79
CA ASN A 29 -5.99 7.11 -1.89
C ASN A 29 -6.29 7.69 -0.52
N PHE A 30 -6.90 6.91 0.38
CA PHE A 30 -7.24 7.37 1.73
C PHE A 30 -5.98 7.70 2.53
N SER A 31 -4.90 6.93 2.38
CA SER A 31 -3.62 7.28 3.02
C SER A 31 -3.03 8.59 2.48
N LEU A 32 -3.10 8.83 1.16
CA LEU A 32 -2.62 10.08 0.57
C LEU A 32 -3.46 11.27 1.01
N ASP A 33 -4.77 11.12 1.05
CA ASP A 33 -5.72 12.15 1.50
C ASP A 33 -5.52 12.45 2.99
N LEU A 34 -5.28 11.42 3.81
CA LEU A 34 -4.93 11.58 5.23
C LEU A 34 -3.61 12.35 5.41
N ILE A 35 -2.58 12.06 4.60
CA ILE A 35 -1.33 12.81 4.66
C ILE A 35 -1.58 14.27 4.29
N GLU A 36 -2.28 14.53 3.19
CA GLU A 36 -2.62 15.88 2.73
C GLU A 36 -3.45 16.65 3.76
N GLU A 37 -4.42 16.02 4.44
CA GLU A 37 -5.18 16.61 5.53
C GLU A 37 -4.29 17.04 6.71
N LYS A 38 -3.28 16.22 7.06
CA LYS A 38 -2.41 16.48 8.22
C LYS A 38 -1.25 17.42 7.93
N THR A 39 -0.76 17.48 6.69
CA THR A 39 0.41 18.28 6.30
C THR A 39 0.06 19.52 5.49
N GLY A 40 -1.13 19.57 4.89
CA GLY A 40 -1.56 20.60 3.94
C GLY A 40 -1.04 20.38 2.51
N GLU A 41 -0.26 19.32 2.25
CA GLU A 41 0.32 19.04 0.95
C GLU A 41 0.28 17.54 0.63
N ARG A 42 -0.19 17.19 -0.57
CA ARG A 42 -0.13 15.82 -1.07
C ARG A 42 1.33 15.40 -1.29
N PRO A 43 1.76 14.23 -0.76
CA PRO A 43 3.15 13.82 -0.89
C PRO A 43 3.48 13.44 -2.33
N GLN A 44 4.62 13.91 -2.84
CA GLN A 44 5.11 13.55 -4.19
C GLN A 44 5.77 12.16 -4.23
N LYS A 45 6.15 11.62 -3.06
CA LYS A 45 6.83 10.34 -2.92
C LYS A 45 6.30 9.57 -1.71
N LEU A 46 5.96 8.30 -1.91
CA LEU A 46 5.34 7.43 -0.90
C LEU A 46 6.14 6.14 -0.72
N GLY A 47 6.51 5.87 0.53
CA GLY A 47 7.06 4.57 0.95
C GLY A 47 5.95 3.60 1.34
N VAL A 48 5.89 2.43 0.70
CA VAL A 48 4.89 1.40 0.98
C VAL A 48 5.57 0.14 1.52
N LEU A 49 5.33 -0.15 2.79
CA LEU A 49 5.77 -1.37 3.46
C LEU A 49 4.70 -2.46 3.31
N SER A 50 5.03 -3.54 2.62
CA SER A 50 4.12 -4.69 2.49
C SER A 50 4.90 -5.96 2.15
N SER A 51 4.20 -7.09 2.06
CA SER A 51 4.80 -8.31 1.55
C SER A 51 5.27 -8.13 0.12
N GLU A 52 6.44 -8.70 -0.20
CA GLU A 52 7.13 -8.53 -1.49
C GLU A 52 6.28 -8.82 -2.74
N TYR A 53 5.31 -9.73 -2.65
CA TYR A 53 4.41 -10.05 -3.75
C TYR A 53 3.35 -8.97 -4.03
N HIS A 54 2.95 -8.21 -3.02
CA HIS A 54 1.92 -7.16 -3.13
C HIS A 54 2.45 -5.83 -3.69
N LEU A 55 3.77 -5.59 -3.57
CA LEU A 55 4.36 -4.30 -3.90
C LEU A 55 4.23 -3.94 -5.37
N TYR A 56 4.24 -4.91 -6.27
CA TYR A 56 4.04 -4.62 -7.69
C TYR A 56 2.68 -3.99 -7.96
N ARG A 57 1.60 -4.56 -7.43
CA ARG A 57 0.24 -4.01 -7.62
C ARG A 57 0.10 -2.65 -6.97
N ALA A 58 0.60 -2.48 -5.75
CA ALA A 58 0.65 -1.18 -5.07
C ALA A 58 1.39 -0.12 -5.91
N SER A 59 2.51 -0.49 -6.57
CA SER A 59 3.25 0.44 -7.44
C SER A 59 2.44 0.93 -8.64
N ARG A 60 1.52 0.11 -9.18
CA ARG A 60 0.65 0.50 -10.29
C ARG A 60 -0.38 1.53 -9.84
N PHE A 61 -0.97 1.33 -8.66
CA PHE A 61 -1.89 2.29 -8.06
C PHE A 61 -1.21 3.60 -7.69
N ALA A 62 -0.01 3.56 -7.09
CA ALA A 62 0.75 4.78 -6.80
C ALA A 62 1.02 5.61 -8.06
N LYS A 63 1.37 4.94 -9.16
CA LYS A 63 1.54 5.58 -10.46
C LYS A 63 0.24 6.22 -10.96
N ALA A 64 -0.90 5.56 -10.78
CA ALA A 64 -2.21 6.11 -11.15
C ALA A 64 -2.60 7.33 -10.30
N CYS A 65 -2.20 7.36 -9.03
CA CYS A 65 -2.35 8.51 -8.13
C CYS A 65 -1.32 9.64 -8.41
N GLY A 66 -0.40 9.47 -9.36
CA GLY A 66 0.61 10.47 -9.70
C GLY A 66 1.74 10.64 -8.68
N VAL A 67 1.99 9.63 -7.84
CA VAL A 67 2.98 9.69 -6.75
C VAL A 67 4.16 8.75 -7.03
N GLU A 68 5.39 9.19 -6.73
CA GLU A 68 6.58 8.35 -6.81
C GLU A 68 6.52 7.22 -5.77
N PHE A 69 6.68 5.98 -6.20
CA PHE A 69 6.56 4.80 -5.34
C PHE A 69 7.91 4.27 -4.86
N VAL A 70 8.03 4.04 -3.56
CA VAL A 70 9.15 3.30 -2.94
C VAL A 70 8.62 2.07 -2.22
N GLY A 71 8.86 0.88 -2.78
CA GLY A 71 8.47 -0.38 -2.14
C GLY A 71 9.46 -0.82 -1.07
N ILE A 72 8.97 -1.11 0.12
CA ILE A 72 9.76 -1.65 1.24
C ILE A 72 9.31 -3.10 1.47
N PRO A 73 10.07 -4.11 0.99
CA PRO A 73 9.63 -5.49 1.04
C PRO A 73 9.77 -6.11 2.42
N ALA A 74 8.65 -6.59 2.97
CA ALA A 74 8.62 -7.53 4.07
C ALA A 74 8.69 -8.97 3.50
N LYS A 75 9.81 -9.64 3.75
CA LYS A 75 10.08 -10.97 3.18
C LYS A 75 9.06 -12.00 3.66
N THR A 76 8.51 -12.77 2.73
CA THR A 76 7.64 -13.91 3.05
C THR A 76 8.50 -15.15 3.36
N SER A 77 8.38 -15.69 4.57
CA SER A 77 9.26 -16.78 5.03
C SER A 77 8.97 -18.13 4.39
N ARG A 78 7.72 -18.44 4.04
CA ARG A 78 7.30 -19.75 3.53
C ARG A 78 7.14 -19.73 2.01
N LEU A 79 7.86 -20.60 1.31
CA LEU A 79 7.87 -20.64 -0.16
C LEU A 79 6.50 -21.00 -0.76
N SER A 80 5.77 -21.96 -0.17
CA SER A 80 4.43 -22.33 -0.65
C SER A 80 3.43 -21.18 -0.53
N GLN A 81 3.48 -20.41 0.56
CA GLN A 81 2.66 -19.21 0.74
C GLN A 81 3.04 -18.15 -0.27
N LYS A 82 4.34 -17.91 -0.46
CA LYS A 82 4.85 -16.98 -1.47
C LYS A 82 4.26 -17.29 -2.85
N ILE A 83 4.39 -18.54 -3.32
CA ILE A 83 3.85 -18.95 -4.63
C ILE A 83 2.33 -18.69 -4.71
N ASN A 84 1.58 -19.16 -3.73
CA ASN A 84 0.11 -19.00 -3.71
C ASN A 84 -0.31 -17.52 -3.74
N HIS A 85 0.36 -16.67 -2.98
CA HIS A 85 0.05 -15.25 -2.93
C HIS A 85 0.46 -14.52 -4.21
N PHE A 86 1.61 -14.85 -4.81
CA PHE A 86 1.99 -14.32 -6.12
C PHE A 86 0.95 -14.67 -7.19
N MET A 87 0.42 -15.89 -7.21
CA MET A 87 -0.63 -16.29 -8.16
C MET A 87 -1.91 -15.47 -7.99
N ARG A 88 -2.31 -15.16 -6.74
CA ARG A 88 -3.44 -14.26 -6.47
C ARG A 88 -3.18 -12.85 -7.00
N GLU A 89 -1.95 -12.35 -6.87
CA GLU A 89 -1.59 -11.02 -7.37
C GLU A 89 -1.65 -10.94 -8.89
N VAL A 90 -1.34 -12.00 -9.63
CA VAL A 90 -1.52 -12.02 -11.10
C VAL A 90 -2.97 -11.71 -11.47
N ALA A 91 -3.94 -12.35 -10.82
CA ALA A 91 -5.35 -12.07 -11.04
C ALA A 91 -5.72 -10.62 -10.67
N GLY A 92 -5.19 -10.10 -9.56
CA GLY A 92 -5.40 -8.71 -9.15
C GLY A 92 -4.82 -7.67 -10.14
N VAL A 93 -3.67 -7.98 -10.74
CA VAL A 93 -3.06 -7.14 -11.79
C VAL A 93 -3.83 -7.24 -13.11
N TRP A 94 -4.32 -8.42 -13.48
CA TRP A 94 -5.17 -8.55 -14.67
C TRP A 94 -6.48 -7.78 -14.52
N HIS A 95 -7.12 -7.86 -13.35
CA HIS A 95 -8.28 -7.04 -13.05
C HIS A 95 -7.99 -5.54 -13.25
N TYR A 96 -6.82 -5.06 -12.80
CA TYR A 96 -6.37 -3.68 -13.02
C TYR A 96 -6.27 -3.31 -14.50
N ILE A 97 -5.60 -4.15 -15.28
CA ILE A 97 -5.34 -3.90 -16.69
C ILE A 97 -6.65 -3.95 -17.50
N LEU A 98 -7.51 -4.93 -17.23
CA LEU A 98 -8.74 -5.18 -18.00
C LEU A 98 -9.81 -4.12 -17.76
N LEU A 99 -9.90 -3.55 -16.55
CA LEU A 99 -10.83 -2.46 -16.25
C LEU A 99 -10.26 -1.07 -16.59
N GLY A 100 -9.10 -1.01 -17.25
CA GLY A 100 -8.50 0.25 -17.68
C GLY A 100 -8.07 1.18 -16.55
N GLY A 101 -7.88 0.65 -15.33
CA GLY A 101 -7.60 1.46 -14.15
C GLY A 101 -8.81 2.24 -13.60
N ASN A 102 -10.03 1.98 -14.09
CA ASN A 102 -11.26 2.48 -13.47
C ASN A 102 -11.57 1.60 -12.25
N TYR A 103 -11.17 2.07 -11.09
CA TYR A 103 -11.52 1.50 -9.79
C TYR A 103 -12.53 2.45 -9.15
N ASP A 104 -13.81 2.14 -9.35
CA ASP A 104 -14.90 2.71 -8.54
C ASP A 104 -14.86 2.12 -7.12
#